data_AF-F7BQ38-F1
#
_entry.id   AF-F7BQ38-F1
#
_cell.length_a   1.000
_cell.length_b   1.000
_cell.length_c   1.000
_cell.angle_alpha   90.00
_cell.angle_beta   90.00
_cell.angle_gamma   90.00
#
_symmetry.space_group_name_H-M   'P 1'
#
loop_
_entity.id
_entity.type
_entity.pdbx_description
1 polymer ?
#
loop_
_entity_poly.entity_id
_entity_poly.type
_entity_poly.pdbx_seq_one_letter_code
_entity_poly.pdbx_strand_id
1 'polypeptide(L)'
;MKDTEERKNLKRAIKSRDQPILESSIRDYVKKKSDQSRDELLEKAKKLLEVLKCSKALNKAMANRIIAEIEETIDRIKKNRFDRKELSNEVAAANELLLRLRHIEKLRIEVLELKQSTIAELRSYKSPIPIVHNVMVATYLLLGVQEKETKKWTSVQSLLGKTGKEGLKRRIMTFKENEVSVATARRAQHIIGQDEDLESIRDVSAGAATFYVWAKGMIDEALHDK
;
A
#
# COMPACT_ATOMS: atom_id res chain seq x y z
N MET A 1 53.70 -3.47 -3.03
CA MET A 1 52.97 -4.23 -4.07
C MET A 1 52.04 -3.31 -4.83
N LYS A 2 52.18 -3.21 -6.16
CA LYS A 2 51.24 -2.42 -7.00
C LYS A 2 49.87 -3.09 -6.97
N ASP A 3 48.82 -2.31 -6.71
CA ASP A 3 47.43 -2.77 -6.79
C ASP A 3 47.12 -3.18 -8.23
N THR A 4 46.63 -4.40 -8.45
CA THR A 4 46.23 -4.89 -9.77
C THR A 4 45.10 -4.02 -10.33
N GLU A 5 45.00 -3.90 -11.66
CA GLU A 5 44.01 -3.01 -12.30
C GLU A 5 42.57 -3.42 -11.93
N GLU A 6 42.34 -4.72 -11.77
CA GLU A 6 41.08 -5.31 -11.30
C GLU A 6 40.73 -4.87 -9.87
N ARG A 7 41.73 -4.77 -8.99
CA ARG A 7 41.53 -4.31 -7.61
C ARG A 7 41.16 -2.83 -7.58
N LYS A 8 41.78 -2.01 -8.45
CA LYS A 8 41.39 -0.61 -8.64
C LYS A 8 39.98 -0.50 -9.22
N ASN A 9 39.61 -1.33 -10.19
CA ASN A 9 38.26 -1.39 -10.76
C ASN A 9 37.21 -1.72 -9.70
N LEU A 10 37.46 -2.76 -8.89
CA LEU A 10 36.53 -3.14 -7.81
C LEU A 10 36.39 -2.03 -6.76
N LYS A 11 37.49 -1.36 -6.38
CA LYS A 11 37.43 -0.18 -5.49
C LYS A 11 36.62 0.97 -6.09
N ARG A 12 36.78 1.24 -7.39
CA ARG A 12 35.99 2.25 -8.12
C ARG A 12 34.50 1.89 -8.11
N ALA A 13 34.16 0.63 -8.37
CA ALA A 13 32.78 0.15 -8.38
C ALA A 13 32.12 0.17 -6.99
N ILE A 14 32.85 -0.19 -5.93
CA ILE A 14 32.36 -0.04 -4.55
C ILE A 14 32.04 1.42 -4.25
N LYS A 15 32.89 2.35 -4.72
CA LYS A 15 32.71 3.79 -4.52
C LYS A 15 31.53 4.34 -5.32
N SER A 16 31.31 3.86 -6.55
CA SER A 16 30.19 4.30 -7.38
C SER A 16 28.83 3.85 -6.84
N ARG A 17 28.79 2.73 -6.10
CA ARG A 17 27.55 2.09 -5.60
C ARG A 17 26.53 1.80 -6.71
N ASP A 18 26.99 1.72 -7.96
CA ASP A 18 26.18 1.34 -9.09
C ASP A 18 26.10 -0.19 -9.15
N GLN A 19 24.89 -0.73 -9.02
CA GLN A 19 24.67 -2.18 -8.91
C GLN A 19 25.19 -2.93 -10.16
N PRO A 20 24.83 -2.56 -11.41
CA PRO A 20 25.39 -3.21 -12.60
C PRO A 20 26.92 -3.19 -12.68
N ILE A 21 27.56 -2.04 -12.41
CA ILE A 21 29.01 -1.86 -12.47
C ILE A 21 29.70 -2.67 -11.35
N LEU A 22 29.11 -2.73 -10.16
CA LEU A 22 29.63 -3.53 -9.05
C LEU A 22 29.53 -5.02 -9.34
N GLU A 23 28.43 -5.48 -9.92
CA GLU A 23 28.21 -6.88 -10.27
C GLU A 23 29.14 -7.36 -11.40
N SER A 24 29.38 -6.54 -12.43
CA SER A 24 30.39 -6.84 -13.46
C SER A 24 31.80 -6.84 -12.87
N SER A 25 32.15 -5.84 -12.06
CA SER A 25 33.48 -5.73 -11.44
C SER A 25 33.79 -6.88 -10.47
N ILE A 26 32.80 -7.36 -9.70
CA ILE A 26 32.95 -8.55 -8.85
C ILE A 26 33.22 -9.79 -9.70
N ARG A 27 32.46 -9.99 -10.79
CA ARG A 27 32.66 -11.13 -11.70
C ARG A 27 34.06 -11.15 -12.30
N ASP A 28 34.53 -10.01 -12.81
CA ASP A 28 35.85 -9.90 -13.43
C ASP A 28 36.97 -10.10 -12.41
N TYR A 29 36.78 -9.59 -11.20
CA TYR A 29 37.71 -9.77 -10.09
C TYR A 29 37.82 -11.24 -9.66
N VAL A 30 36.69 -11.95 -9.54
CA VAL A 30 36.66 -13.38 -9.19
C VAL A 30 37.28 -14.26 -10.28
N LYS A 31 37.00 -13.99 -11.57
CA LYS A 31 37.56 -14.76 -12.69
C LYS A 31 39.09 -14.73 -12.75
N LYS A 32 39.70 -13.61 -12.35
CA LYS A 32 41.15 -13.39 -12.46
C LYS A 32 41.93 -13.77 -11.20
N LYS A 33 41.26 -13.97 -10.06
CA LYS A 33 41.90 -14.43 -8.82
C LYS A 33 41.83 -15.96 -8.72
N SER A 34 42.98 -16.62 -8.73
CA SER A 34 43.13 -18.08 -8.61
C SER A 34 43.22 -18.60 -7.16
N ASP A 35 43.18 -17.74 -6.14
CA ASP A 35 43.64 -18.14 -4.80
C ASP A 35 42.62 -17.89 -3.67
N GLN A 36 42.48 -18.91 -2.81
CA GLN A 36 41.44 -19.17 -1.80
C GLN A 36 41.61 -18.39 -0.48
N SER A 37 42.39 -17.30 -0.46
CA SER A 37 42.52 -16.47 0.74
C SER A 37 41.29 -15.55 0.94
N ARG A 38 40.88 -15.36 2.20
CA ARG A 38 39.82 -14.40 2.61
C ARG A 38 40.12 -13.02 2.04
N ASP A 39 39.41 -12.64 0.97
CA ASP A 39 39.56 -11.34 0.34
C ASP A 39 38.53 -10.35 0.91
N GLU A 40 38.97 -9.54 1.87
CA GLU A 40 38.13 -8.53 2.53
C GLU A 40 37.50 -7.53 1.56
N LEU A 41 38.18 -7.20 0.45
CA LEU A 41 37.65 -6.28 -0.55
C LEU A 41 36.50 -6.93 -1.32
N LEU A 42 36.66 -8.20 -1.69
CA LEU A 42 35.61 -8.98 -2.34
C LEU A 42 34.40 -9.16 -1.42
N GLU A 43 34.63 -9.47 -0.14
CA GLU A 43 33.53 -9.61 0.84
C GLU A 43 32.80 -8.29 1.07
N LYS A 44 33.54 -7.16 1.14
CA LYS A 44 32.94 -5.82 1.17
C LYS A 44 32.12 -5.52 -0.08
N ALA A 45 32.63 -5.89 -1.26
CA ALA A 45 31.92 -5.70 -2.53
C ALA A 45 30.63 -6.52 -2.60
N LYS A 46 30.70 -7.81 -2.26
CA LYS A 46 29.54 -8.72 -2.22
C LYS A 46 28.49 -8.23 -1.22
N LYS A 47 28.90 -7.83 -0.01
CA LYS A 47 28.00 -7.26 1.00
C LYS A 47 27.29 -6.02 0.45
N LEU A 48 28.04 -5.09 -0.15
CA LEU A 48 27.45 -3.89 -0.75
C LEU A 48 26.48 -4.24 -1.89
N LEU A 49 26.85 -5.19 -2.76
CA LEU A 49 25.97 -5.64 -3.84
C LEU A 49 24.65 -6.19 -3.30
N GLU A 50 24.71 -7.01 -2.24
CA GLU A 50 23.50 -7.58 -1.64
C GLU A 50 22.62 -6.53 -0.96
N VAL A 51 23.23 -5.54 -0.30
CA VAL A 51 22.50 -4.37 0.24
C VAL A 51 21.77 -3.63 -0.87
N LEU A 52 22.44 -3.35 -2.00
CA LEU A 52 21.83 -2.66 -3.15
C LEU A 52 20.69 -3.47 -3.77
N LYS A 53 20.87 -4.79 -3.91
CA LYS A 53 19.82 -5.70 -4.40
C LYS A 53 18.61 -5.71 -3.46
N CYS A 54 18.83 -5.78 -2.15
CA CYS A 54 17.77 -5.73 -1.15
C CYS A 54 17.03 -4.39 -1.16
N SER A 55 17.75 -3.27 -1.19
CA SER A 55 17.15 -1.93 -1.28
C SER A 55 16.27 -1.78 -2.53
N LYS A 56 16.79 -2.15 -3.70
CA LYS A 56 16.05 -2.09 -4.97
C LYS A 56 14.79 -2.97 -4.95
N ALA A 57 14.90 -4.18 -4.42
CA ALA A 57 13.76 -5.08 -4.31
C ALA A 57 12.70 -4.53 -3.34
N LEU A 58 13.10 -3.97 -2.20
CA LEU A 58 12.18 -3.43 -1.21
C LEU A 58 11.43 -2.22 -1.78
N ASN A 59 12.16 -1.29 -2.41
CA ASN A 59 11.54 -0.14 -3.07
C ASN A 59 10.54 -0.56 -4.15
N LYS A 60 10.86 -1.59 -4.94
CA LYS A 60 9.94 -2.13 -5.94
C LYS A 60 8.70 -2.76 -5.30
N ALA A 61 8.87 -3.57 -4.25
CA ALA A 61 7.77 -4.21 -3.54
C ALA A 61 6.85 -3.18 -2.88
N MET A 62 7.42 -2.14 -2.27
CA MET A 62 6.68 -1.01 -1.69
C MET A 62 5.91 -0.22 -2.77
N ALA A 63 6.54 0.06 -3.91
CA ALA A 63 5.86 0.74 -5.03
C ALA A 63 4.71 -0.08 -5.62
N ASN A 64 4.87 -1.40 -5.68
CA ASN A 64 3.81 -2.32 -6.12
C ASN A 64 2.74 -2.54 -5.05
N ARG A 65 3.01 -2.19 -3.78
CA ARG A 65 2.12 -2.35 -2.62
C ARG A 65 1.67 -3.81 -2.41
N ILE A 66 2.54 -4.77 -2.70
CA ILE A 66 2.26 -6.21 -2.51
C ILE A 66 2.80 -6.64 -1.15
N ILE A 67 1.90 -6.90 -0.20
CA ILE A 67 2.22 -7.28 1.20
C ILE A 67 3.26 -8.41 1.25
N ALA A 68 3.01 -9.51 0.55
CA ALA A 68 3.89 -10.68 0.55
C ALA A 68 5.31 -10.37 0.03
N GLU A 69 5.46 -9.55 -1.02
CA GLU A 69 6.76 -9.17 -1.56
C GLU A 69 7.55 -8.27 -0.59
N ILE A 70 6.84 -7.37 0.13
CA ILE A 70 7.44 -6.49 1.14
C ILE A 70 7.94 -7.34 2.31
N GLU A 71 7.11 -8.25 2.83
CA GLU A 71 7.45 -9.14 3.94
C GLU A 71 8.65 -10.04 3.59
N GLU A 72 8.62 -10.70 2.44
CA GLU A 72 9.72 -11.57 1.99
C GLU A 72 11.04 -10.77 1.90
N THR A 73 10.97 -9.55 1.39
CA THR A 73 12.16 -8.70 1.25
C THR A 73 12.69 -8.23 2.61
N ILE A 74 11.80 -7.85 3.54
CA ILE A 74 12.18 -7.50 4.93
C ILE A 74 12.84 -8.71 5.62
N ASP A 75 12.30 -9.91 5.45
CA ASP A 75 12.86 -11.12 6.04
C ASP A 75 14.25 -11.44 5.47
N ARG A 76 14.45 -11.24 4.16
CA ARG A 76 15.79 -11.36 3.54
C ARG A 76 16.76 -10.33 4.12
N ILE A 77 16.33 -9.08 4.32
CA ILE A 77 17.14 -8.01 4.93
C ILE A 77 17.55 -8.36 6.36
N LYS A 78 16.60 -8.85 7.18
CA LYS A 78 16.84 -9.29 8.57
C LYS A 78 17.78 -10.49 8.65
N LYS A 79 17.60 -11.49 7.79
CA LYS A 79 18.51 -12.66 7.70
C LYS A 79 19.96 -12.24 7.44
N ASN A 80 20.16 -11.20 6.63
CA ASN A 80 21.47 -10.61 6.35
C ASN A 80 21.92 -9.53 7.36
N ARG A 81 21.09 -9.21 8.36
CA ARG A 81 21.32 -8.18 9.40
C ARG A 81 21.51 -6.76 8.86
N PHE A 82 20.93 -6.46 7.69
CA PHE A 82 21.01 -5.14 7.08
C PHE A 82 19.96 -4.15 7.64
N ASP A 83 18.99 -4.65 8.40
CA ASP A 83 17.90 -3.88 9.03
C ASP A 83 18.38 -2.90 10.12
N ARG A 84 19.58 -3.11 10.67
CA ARG A 84 20.10 -2.33 11.80
C ARG A 84 20.90 -1.10 11.42
N LYS A 85 21.50 -1.09 10.23
CA LYS A 85 22.43 -0.03 9.82
C LYS A 85 22.26 0.35 8.36
N GLU A 86 22.34 -0.62 7.45
CA GLU A 86 22.38 -0.34 6.02
C GLU A 86 21.03 0.06 5.44
N LEU A 87 19.92 -0.54 5.92
CA LEU A 87 18.56 -0.38 5.38
C LEU A 87 17.53 -0.09 6.48
N SER A 88 17.97 0.52 7.59
CA SER A 88 17.12 0.71 8.77
C SER A 88 15.91 1.61 8.48
N ASN A 89 16.12 2.71 7.75
CA ASN A 89 15.06 3.65 7.40
C ASN A 89 14.07 3.03 6.40
N GLU A 90 14.57 2.30 5.40
CA GLU A 90 13.75 1.63 4.40
C GLU A 90 12.90 0.53 5.03
N VAL A 91 13.46 -0.24 5.97
CA VAL A 91 12.70 -1.24 6.74
C VAL A 91 11.65 -0.57 7.62
N ALA A 92 11.96 0.55 8.27
CA ALA A 92 10.99 1.29 9.06
C ALA A 92 9.81 1.77 8.20
N ALA A 93 10.08 2.41 7.06
CA ALA A 93 9.07 2.86 6.11
C ALA A 93 8.24 1.70 5.54
N ALA A 94 8.88 0.56 5.24
CA ALA A 94 8.19 -0.63 4.76
C ALA A 94 7.25 -1.24 5.81
N ASN A 95 7.65 -1.27 7.09
CA ASN A 95 6.77 -1.73 8.17
C ASN A 95 5.57 -0.81 8.38
N GLU A 96 5.76 0.50 8.29
CA GLU A 96 4.66 1.48 8.34
C GLU A 96 3.67 1.25 7.19
N LEU A 97 4.18 1.08 5.96
CA LEU A 97 3.34 0.75 4.81
C LEU A 97 2.59 -0.58 5.00
N LEU A 98 3.24 -1.62 5.55
CA LEU A 98 2.58 -2.90 5.82
C LEU A 98 1.41 -2.77 6.82
N LEU A 99 1.56 -1.97 7.87
CA LEU A 99 0.48 -1.72 8.82
C LEU A 99 -0.73 -1.10 8.12
N ARG A 100 -0.48 -0.11 7.25
CA ARG A 100 -1.53 0.56 6.47
C ARG A 100 -2.20 -0.38 5.47
N LEU A 101 -1.42 -1.14 4.69
CA LEU A 101 -1.96 -2.10 3.71
C LEU A 101 -2.83 -3.17 4.37
N ARG A 102 -2.40 -3.71 5.51
CA ARG A 102 -3.19 -4.70 6.27
C ARG A 102 -4.46 -4.09 6.85
N HIS A 103 -4.40 -2.83 7.29
CA HIS A 103 -5.60 -2.13 7.73
C HIS A 103 -6.61 -1.98 6.58
N ILE A 104 -6.17 -1.59 5.39
CA ILE A 104 -7.00 -1.48 4.19
C ILE A 104 -7.61 -2.84 3.80
N GLU A 105 -6.81 -3.91 3.83
CA GLU A 105 -7.29 -5.27 3.55
C GLU A 105 -8.36 -5.70 4.54
N LYS A 106 -8.16 -5.42 5.84
CA LYS A 106 -9.17 -5.68 6.88
C LYS A 106 -10.48 -4.94 6.59
N LEU A 107 -10.42 -3.64 6.25
CA LEU A 107 -11.61 -2.85 5.91
C LEU A 107 -12.36 -3.41 4.68
N ARG A 108 -11.63 -3.93 3.68
CA ARG A 108 -12.23 -4.60 2.52
C ARG A 108 -12.96 -5.88 2.92
N ILE A 109 -12.34 -6.70 3.77
CA ILE A 109 -12.92 -7.95 4.28
C ILE A 109 -14.20 -7.66 5.07
N GLU A 110 -14.19 -6.67 5.97
CA GLU A 110 -15.38 -6.28 6.74
C GLU A 110 -16.57 -5.92 5.84
N VAL A 111 -16.34 -5.17 4.76
CA VAL A 111 -17.38 -4.87 3.75
C VAL A 111 -17.83 -6.13 2.99
N LEU A 112 -16.90 -7.01 2.65
CA LEU A 112 -17.20 -8.24 1.92
C LEU A 112 -18.09 -9.18 2.74
N GLU A 113 -17.83 -9.26 4.05
CA GLU A 113 -18.53 -10.11 5.01
C GLU A 113 -19.91 -9.58 5.42
N LEU A 114 -20.26 -8.34 5.06
CA LEU A 114 -21.60 -7.78 5.30
C LEU A 114 -22.70 -8.73 4.81
N LYS A 115 -23.75 -8.93 5.58
CA LYS A 115 -24.87 -9.76 5.12
C LYS A 115 -25.61 -9.06 3.97
N GLN A 116 -26.06 -9.82 2.98
CA GLN A 116 -26.85 -9.26 1.88
C GLN A 116 -28.17 -8.63 2.38
N SER A 117 -28.72 -9.14 3.47
CA SER A 117 -29.87 -8.54 4.16
C SER A 117 -29.60 -7.12 4.63
N THR A 118 -28.38 -6.82 5.11
CA THR A 118 -27.99 -5.48 5.56
C THR A 118 -27.90 -4.49 4.39
N ILE A 119 -27.40 -4.93 3.23
CA ILE A 119 -27.40 -4.11 2.02
C ILE A 119 -28.83 -3.90 1.50
N ALA A 120 -29.68 -4.92 1.57
CA ALA A 120 -31.09 -4.82 1.19
C ALA A 120 -31.86 -3.86 2.10
N GLU A 121 -31.61 -3.92 3.41
CA GLU A 121 -32.17 -2.99 4.40
C GLU A 121 -31.76 -1.55 4.09
N LEU A 122 -30.46 -1.29 3.92
CA LEU A 122 -29.95 0.03 3.54
C LEU A 122 -30.64 0.52 2.26
N ARG A 123 -30.72 -0.32 1.22
CA ARG A 123 -31.40 0.01 -0.03
C ARG A 123 -32.91 0.26 0.17
N SER A 124 -33.56 -0.35 1.15
CA SER A 124 -35.00 -0.24 1.36
C SER A 124 -35.46 1.11 1.94
N TYR A 125 -34.54 1.91 2.49
CA TYR A 125 -34.89 3.18 3.11
C TYR A 125 -35.60 4.10 2.11
N LYS A 126 -36.80 4.58 2.46
CA LYS A 126 -37.54 5.55 1.64
C LYS A 126 -36.92 6.95 1.73
N SER A 127 -36.55 7.33 2.95
CA SER A 127 -35.85 8.57 3.28
C SER A 127 -34.74 8.23 4.28
N PRO A 128 -33.48 8.13 3.83
CA PRO A 128 -32.37 7.87 4.74
C PRO A 128 -32.18 9.05 5.68
N ILE A 129 -31.66 8.79 6.88
CA ILE A 129 -31.15 9.85 7.74
C ILE A 129 -29.94 10.50 7.03
N PRO A 130 -29.74 11.83 7.13
CA PRO A 130 -28.72 12.53 6.35
C PRO A 130 -27.32 11.89 6.41
N ILE A 131 -26.87 11.46 7.59
CA ILE A 131 -25.55 10.84 7.74
C ILE A 131 -25.43 9.52 6.95
N VAL A 132 -26.49 8.71 6.92
CA VAL A 132 -26.51 7.47 6.11
C VAL A 132 -26.36 7.80 4.63
N HIS A 133 -27.06 8.83 4.15
CA HIS A 133 -26.93 9.27 2.75
C HIS A 133 -25.52 9.78 2.47
N ASN A 134 -24.97 10.63 3.33
CA ASN A 134 -23.64 11.21 3.20
C ASN A 134 -22.54 10.15 3.14
N VAL A 135 -22.60 9.14 4.03
CA VAL A 135 -21.68 8.00 4.03
C VAL A 135 -21.69 7.29 2.68
N MET A 136 -22.88 7.02 2.14
CA MET A 136 -22.99 6.34 0.85
C MET A 136 -22.53 7.22 -0.31
N VAL A 137 -22.82 8.52 -0.28
CA VAL A 137 -22.31 9.48 -1.28
C VAL A 137 -20.80 9.48 -1.30
N ALA A 138 -20.15 9.61 -0.14
CA ALA A 138 -18.70 9.59 -0.01
C ALA A 138 -18.09 8.25 -0.45
N THR A 139 -18.73 7.14 -0.09
CA THR A 139 -18.33 5.79 -0.52
C THR A 139 -18.30 5.68 -2.05
N TYR A 140 -19.37 6.09 -2.72
CA TYR A 140 -19.44 6.05 -4.17
C TYR A 140 -18.53 7.08 -4.85
N LEU A 141 -18.32 8.24 -4.23
CA LEU A 141 -17.37 9.25 -4.70
C LEU A 141 -15.94 8.69 -4.72
N LEU A 142 -15.52 8.01 -3.64
CA LEU A 142 -14.23 7.33 -3.57
C LEU A 142 -14.12 6.25 -4.66
N LEU A 143 -15.20 5.52 -4.92
CA LEU A 143 -15.27 4.52 -6.00
C LEU A 143 -15.35 5.13 -7.41
N GLY A 144 -15.27 6.46 -7.56
CA GLY A 144 -15.21 7.15 -8.85
C GLY A 144 -16.57 7.56 -9.44
N VAL A 145 -17.67 7.44 -8.70
CA VAL A 145 -18.98 7.97 -9.13
C VAL A 145 -19.02 9.48 -8.89
N GLN A 146 -19.54 10.26 -9.84
CA GLN A 146 -19.61 11.71 -9.63
C GLN A 146 -20.65 12.03 -8.55
N GLU A 147 -20.33 12.97 -7.65
CA GLU A 147 -21.22 13.36 -6.55
C GLU A 147 -22.63 13.77 -7.03
N LYS A 148 -22.73 14.40 -8.21
CA LYS A 148 -24.02 14.79 -8.81
C LYS A 148 -24.96 13.59 -9.05
N GLU A 149 -24.39 12.40 -9.28
CA GLU A 149 -25.13 11.17 -9.55
C GLU A 149 -25.66 10.52 -8.27
N THR A 150 -25.15 10.93 -7.10
CA THR A 150 -25.55 10.40 -5.79
C THR A 150 -26.35 11.41 -4.95
N LYS A 151 -26.64 12.60 -5.50
CA LYS A 151 -27.47 13.65 -4.86
C LYS A 151 -28.86 13.19 -4.43
N LYS A 152 -29.48 12.30 -5.20
CA LYS A 152 -30.79 11.73 -4.87
C LYS A 152 -30.60 10.33 -4.30
N TRP A 153 -31.28 10.05 -3.19
CA TRP A 153 -31.22 8.72 -2.58
C TRP A 153 -31.66 7.61 -3.54
N THR A 154 -32.65 7.86 -4.40
CA THR A 154 -33.09 6.90 -5.42
C THR A 154 -31.97 6.47 -6.39
N SER A 155 -31.04 7.38 -6.70
CA SER A 155 -29.86 7.05 -7.48
C SER A 155 -28.89 6.17 -6.69
N VAL A 156 -28.68 6.46 -5.40
CA VAL A 156 -27.88 5.61 -4.50
C VAL A 156 -28.50 4.21 -4.36
N GLN A 157 -29.82 4.12 -4.20
CA GLN A 157 -30.55 2.84 -4.18
C GLN A 157 -30.36 2.04 -5.48
N SER A 158 -30.31 2.72 -6.63
CA SER A 158 -30.02 2.06 -7.91
C SER A 158 -28.59 1.53 -7.97
N LEU A 159 -27.61 2.25 -7.40
CA LEU A 159 -26.21 1.79 -7.32
C LEU A 159 -26.05 0.62 -6.35
N LEU A 160 -26.72 0.67 -5.20
CA LEU A 160 -26.77 -0.43 -4.22
C LEU A 160 -27.38 -1.70 -4.81
N GLY A 161 -28.29 -1.54 -5.77
CA GLY A 161 -28.92 -2.65 -6.48
C GLY A 161 -28.11 -3.28 -7.60
N LYS A 162 -26.95 -2.72 -7.96
CA LYS A 162 -26.08 -3.31 -8.99
C LYS A 162 -25.45 -4.61 -8.48
N THR A 163 -25.23 -5.55 -9.40
CA THR A 163 -24.65 -6.87 -9.11
C THR A 163 -23.45 -7.13 -10.04
N GLY A 164 -22.73 -8.23 -9.79
CA GLY A 164 -21.56 -8.60 -10.60
C GLY A 164 -20.42 -7.58 -10.47
N LYS A 165 -19.84 -7.17 -11.61
CA LYS A 165 -18.72 -6.20 -11.65
C LYS A 165 -19.10 -4.82 -11.11
N GLU A 166 -20.34 -4.41 -11.32
CA GLU A 166 -20.85 -3.11 -10.87
C GLU A 166 -21.37 -3.13 -9.42
N GLY A 167 -21.42 -4.31 -8.79
CA GLY A 167 -21.88 -4.46 -7.42
C GLY A 167 -20.94 -3.78 -6.42
N LEU A 168 -21.51 -3.11 -5.42
CA LEU A 168 -20.76 -2.32 -4.43
C LEU A 168 -19.60 -3.09 -3.78
N LYS A 169 -19.87 -4.30 -3.28
CA LYS A 169 -18.84 -5.16 -2.69
C LYS A 169 -17.71 -5.47 -3.66
N ARG A 170 -18.04 -5.79 -4.93
CA ARG A 170 -17.04 -6.12 -5.93
C ARG A 170 -16.16 -4.92 -6.24
N ARG A 171 -16.75 -3.74 -6.38
CA ARG A 171 -16.02 -2.48 -6.60
C ARG A 171 -15.08 -2.15 -5.44
N ILE A 172 -15.50 -2.37 -4.20
CA ILE A 172 -14.65 -2.19 -3.01
C ILE A 172 -13.51 -3.21 -2.97
N MET A 173 -13.75 -4.47 -3.35
CA MET A 173 -12.71 -5.50 -3.39
C MET A 173 -11.64 -5.25 -4.44
N THR A 174 -12.01 -4.69 -5.60
CA THR A 174 -11.07 -4.35 -6.68
C THR A 174 -10.63 -2.89 -6.63
N PHE A 175 -10.95 -2.18 -5.56
CA PHE A 175 -10.59 -0.79 -5.37
C PHE A 175 -9.08 -0.64 -5.24
N LYS A 176 -8.53 0.46 -5.76
CA LYS A 176 -7.12 0.81 -5.62
C LYS A 176 -7.00 2.13 -4.88
N GLU A 177 -6.55 2.05 -3.64
CA GLU A 177 -6.45 3.18 -2.72
C GLU A 177 -5.51 4.29 -3.24
N ASN A 178 -4.46 3.92 -3.97
CA ASN A 178 -3.46 4.85 -4.51
C ASN A 178 -3.95 5.63 -5.73
N GLU A 179 -5.10 5.27 -6.31
CA GLU A 179 -5.73 6.00 -7.41
C GLU A 179 -6.64 7.14 -6.91
N VAL A 180 -6.88 7.25 -5.60
CA VAL A 180 -7.68 8.31 -5.01
C VAL A 180 -6.91 9.63 -4.97
N SER A 181 -7.48 10.67 -5.58
CA SER A 181 -6.90 12.01 -5.48
C SER A 181 -7.16 12.63 -4.10
N VAL A 182 -6.22 13.46 -3.61
CA VAL A 182 -6.42 14.24 -2.36
C VAL A 182 -7.67 15.12 -2.44
N ALA A 183 -8.00 15.67 -3.62
CA ALA A 183 -9.21 16.45 -3.81
C ALA A 183 -10.48 15.60 -3.59
N THR A 184 -10.50 14.37 -4.12
CA THR A 184 -11.59 13.41 -3.91
C THR A 184 -11.70 13.03 -2.44
N ALA A 185 -10.59 12.71 -1.78
CA ALA A 185 -10.57 12.34 -0.36
C ALA A 185 -11.04 13.50 0.54
N ARG A 186 -10.55 14.72 0.33
CA ARG A 186 -11.02 15.92 1.07
C ARG A 186 -12.50 16.18 0.83
N ARG A 187 -12.99 16.00 -0.41
CA ARG A 187 -14.41 16.16 -0.71
C ARG A 187 -15.25 15.10 -0.01
N ALA A 188 -14.83 13.84 -0.04
CA ALA A 188 -15.49 12.75 0.69
C ALA A 188 -15.51 13.00 2.20
N GLN A 189 -14.40 13.48 2.77
CA GLN A 189 -14.31 13.86 4.19
C GLN A 189 -15.29 14.98 4.54
N HIS A 190 -15.40 16.01 3.70
CA HIS A 190 -16.34 17.10 3.89
C HIS A 190 -17.81 16.65 3.78
N ILE A 191 -18.13 15.71 2.90
CA ILE A 191 -19.49 15.16 2.76
C ILE A 191 -19.89 14.37 4.00
N ILE A 192 -18.99 13.53 4.52
CA ILE A 192 -19.25 12.74 5.73
C ILE A 192 -19.41 13.64 6.95
N GLY A 193 -18.55 14.65 7.09
CA GLY A 193 -18.41 15.43 8.32
C GLY A 193 -17.12 15.06 9.06
N GLN A 194 -16.54 16.03 9.77
CA GLN A 194 -15.27 15.83 10.47
C GLN A 194 -15.44 15.05 11.78
N ASP A 195 -16.56 15.22 12.49
CA ASP A 195 -16.75 14.79 13.89
C ASP A 195 -17.91 13.80 14.10
N GLU A 196 -18.25 13.01 13.08
CA GLU A 196 -19.33 12.03 13.20
C GLU A 196 -18.91 10.84 14.06
N ASP A 197 -19.71 10.56 15.08
CA ASP A 197 -19.50 9.44 16.00
C ASP A 197 -19.91 8.10 15.37
N LEU A 198 -19.00 7.12 15.41
CA LEU A 198 -19.22 5.80 14.84
C LEU A 198 -20.37 5.06 15.54
N GLU A 199 -20.48 5.19 16.87
CA GLU A 199 -21.53 4.52 17.65
C GLU A 199 -22.90 5.05 17.25
N SER A 200 -23.04 6.37 17.15
CA SER A 200 -24.24 7.04 16.67
C SER A 200 -24.66 6.59 15.25
N ILE A 201 -23.72 6.42 14.33
CA ILE A 201 -24.02 5.90 12.98
C ILE A 201 -24.47 4.44 13.05
N ARG A 202 -23.82 3.62 13.88
CA ARG A 202 -24.12 2.19 14.02
C ARG A 202 -25.51 1.96 14.62
N ASP A 203 -25.92 2.78 15.58
CA ASP A 203 -27.25 2.74 16.18
C ASP A 203 -28.36 3.04 15.16
N VAL A 204 -28.06 3.87 14.16
CA VAL A 204 -28.98 4.20 13.08
C VAL A 204 -28.95 3.15 11.97
N SER A 205 -27.77 2.70 11.55
CA SER A 205 -27.61 1.73 10.47
C SER A 205 -26.27 1.02 10.55
N ALA A 206 -26.31 -0.26 10.93
CA ALA A 206 -25.13 -1.13 10.94
C ALA A 206 -24.43 -1.19 9.57
N GLY A 207 -25.21 -1.20 8.48
CA GLY A 207 -24.68 -1.18 7.12
C GLY A 207 -23.93 0.11 6.81
N ALA A 208 -24.52 1.26 7.15
CA ALA A 208 -23.86 2.55 6.96
C ALA A 208 -22.58 2.66 7.80
N ALA A 209 -22.58 2.16 9.04
CA ALA A 209 -21.39 2.19 9.90
C ALA A 209 -20.20 1.45 9.28
N THR A 210 -20.42 0.28 8.66
CA THR A 210 -19.34 -0.43 7.96
C THR A 210 -18.79 0.36 6.77
N PHE A 211 -19.66 0.99 5.96
CA PHE A 211 -19.21 1.84 4.86
C PHE A 211 -18.54 3.13 5.32
N TYR A 212 -18.95 3.69 6.46
CA TYR A 212 -18.31 4.85 7.08
C TYR A 212 -16.86 4.52 7.48
N VAL A 213 -16.65 3.41 8.19
CA VAL A 213 -15.32 2.97 8.62
C VAL A 213 -14.42 2.71 7.41
N TRP A 214 -14.95 2.04 6.38
CA TRP A 214 -14.23 1.86 5.12
C TRP A 214 -13.87 3.20 4.45
N ALA A 215 -14.83 4.11 4.29
CA ALA A 215 -14.62 5.39 3.63
C ALA A 215 -13.61 6.27 4.38
N LYS A 216 -13.70 6.35 5.72
CA LYS A 216 -12.72 7.06 6.55
C LYS A 216 -11.32 6.47 6.38
N GLY A 217 -11.17 5.14 6.41
CA GLY A 217 -9.87 4.51 6.17
C GLY A 217 -9.27 4.83 4.80
N MET A 218 -10.09 4.89 3.74
CA MET A 218 -9.60 5.27 2.40
C MET A 218 -9.26 6.76 2.30
N ILE A 219 -10.00 7.62 3.01
CA ILE A 219 -9.69 9.05 3.12
C ILE A 219 -8.35 9.24 3.82
N ASP A 220 -8.17 8.61 4.98
CA ASP A 220 -6.95 8.74 5.78
C ASP A 220 -5.73 8.26 5.01
N GLU A 221 -5.84 7.13 4.30
CA GLU A 221 -4.76 6.63 3.43
C GLU A 221 -4.42 7.63 2.32
N ALA A 222 -5.43 8.17 1.63
CA ALA A 222 -5.21 9.12 0.54
C ALA A 222 -4.64 10.47 1.01
N LEU A 223 -4.89 10.85 2.26
CA LEU A 223 -4.35 12.07 2.88
C LEU A 223 -2.97 11.84 3.53
N HIS A 224 -2.62 10.61 3.86
CA HIS A 224 -1.32 10.27 4.44
C HIS A 224 -0.20 10.23 3.39
N ASP A 225 -0.47 9.70 2.19
CA ASP A 225 0.54 9.52 1.14
C ASP A 225 0.98 10.84 0.43
N LYS A 226 0.57 12.05 0.90
CA LYS A 226 0.93 13.34 0.27
C LYS A 226 1.22 14.50 1.22
#